data_AF-A0A1V6FR43-F1
#
_entry.id   AF-A0A1V6FR43-F1
#
_cell.length_a   1.000
_cell.length_b   1.000
_cell.length_c   1.000
_cell.angle_alpha   90.00
_cell.angle_beta   90.00
_cell.angle_gamma   90.00
#
_symmetry.space_group_name_H-M   'P 1'
#
loop_
_entity.id
_entity.type
_entity.pdbx_description
1 polymer ?
#
loop_
_entity_poly.entity_id
_entity_poly.type
_entity_poly.pdbx_seq_one_letter_code
_entity_poly.pdbx_strand_id
1 'polypeptide(L)'
;MEDTIRKNAARAAQEIEKQNGNEERLRPFPTSYPGGITPDTLFDERSERIIRAQADKLIQTGLFQKHERDDLENEFRVILAYEMAKYDPAKDRYTFTATVLAKRGLNMVIHRNVELKRQPAIVSLDEPAPSGRPFIDLIAAEDERARREAAVKIERAHRRREDALHRMLEALSPVDVRICEMVMGGSSYSEIGRAVGLAKGSVCKRISRIIRPLAIEFGFTPVNAHEGGDEE
;
A
#
# COMPACT_ATOMS: atom_id res chain seq x y z
N MET A 1 14.98 19.57 12.03
CA MET A 1 13.82 18.66 12.18
C MET A 1 13.37 18.15 10.80
N GLU A 2 13.37 19.01 9.78
CA GLU A 2 13.09 18.62 8.38
C GLU A 2 14.13 17.66 7.78
N ASP A 3 15.41 17.83 8.11
CA ASP A 3 16.49 16.96 7.61
C ASP A 3 16.39 15.52 8.11
N THR A 4 15.95 15.32 9.35
CA THR A 4 15.72 13.99 9.93
C THR A 4 14.52 13.29 9.28
N ILE A 5 13.48 14.04 8.94
CA ILE A 5 12.28 13.52 8.26
C ILE A 5 12.64 13.08 6.82
N ARG A 6 13.39 13.91 6.08
CA ARG A 6 13.87 13.56 4.72
C ARG A 6 14.78 12.33 4.73
N LYS A 7 15.67 12.23 5.71
CA LYS A 7 16.61 11.10 5.82
C LYS A 7 15.90 9.78 6.16
N ASN A 8 14.87 9.84 7.00
CA ASN A 8 14.04 8.67 7.32
C ASN A 8 13.13 8.28 6.15
N ALA A 9 12.56 9.25 5.43
CA ALA A 9 11.76 8.99 4.23
C ALA A 9 12.61 8.35 3.11
N ALA A 10 13.84 8.82 2.91
CA ALA A 10 14.76 8.22 1.93
C ALA A 10 15.17 6.79 2.31
N ARG A 11 15.35 6.50 3.61
CA ARG A 11 15.66 5.15 4.09
C ARG A 11 14.47 4.20 3.93
N ALA A 12 13.26 4.68 4.22
CA ALA A 12 12.03 3.94 3.99
C ALA A 12 11.80 3.67 2.49
N ALA A 13 12.06 4.65 1.62
CA ALA A 13 11.99 4.46 0.17
C ALA A 13 13.02 3.44 -0.35
N GLN A 14 14.25 3.43 0.18
CA GLN A 14 15.25 2.42 -0.15
C GLN A 14 14.93 1.03 0.40
N GLU A 15 14.27 0.94 1.55
CA GLU A 15 13.77 -0.33 2.11
C GLU A 15 12.58 -0.86 1.28
N ILE A 16 11.69 0.02 0.81
CA ILE A 16 10.60 -0.30 -0.12
C ILE A 16 11.16 -0.69 -1.50
N GLU A 17 12.16 -0.01 -2.05
CA GLU A 17 12.82 -0.41 -3.31
C GLU A 17 13.56 -1.75 -3.18
N LYS A 18 14.15 -2.05 -2.01
CA LYS A 18 14.74 -3.37 -1.74
C LYS A 18 13.70 -4.47 -1.58
N GLN A 19 12.51 -4.14 -1.07
CA GLN A 19 11.37 -5.07 -0.99
C GLN A 19 10.71 -5.27 -2.36
N ASN A 20 10.53 -4.20 -3.14
CA ASN A 20 9.91 -4.22 -4.48
C ASN A 20 10.87 -4.75 -5.56
N GLY A 21 12.19 -4.59 -5.40
CA GLY A 21 13.18 -5.30 -6.22
C GLY A 21 13.17 -6.83 -5.99
N ASN A 22 12.48 -7.27 -4.93
CA ASN A 22 12.23 -8.65 -4.55
C ASN A 22 10.75 -9.06 -4.73
N GLU A 23 9.88 -8.20 -5.29
CA GLU A 23 8.59 -8.63 -5.83
C GLU A 23 8.90 -9.61 -6.97
N GLU A 24 8.90 -10.89 -6.63
CA GLU A 24 8.24 -12.00 -7.34
C GLU A 24 7.77 -11.71 -8.77
N ARG A 25 8.67 -11.28 -9.64
CA ARG A 25 8.68 -11.84 -10.99
C ARG A 25 8.86 -13.33 -10.76
N LEU A 26 7.76 -14.09 -10.85
CA LEU A 26 7.74 -15.55 -10.80
C LEU A 26 8.91 -16.04 -11.63
N ARG A 27 10.04 -16.34 -10.97
CA ARG A 27 11.22 -16.79 -11.69
C ARG A 27 10.79 -18.12 -12.29
N PRO A 28 11.02 -18.33 -13.60
CA PRO A 28 10.65 -19.60 -14.19
C PRO A 28 11.34 -20.71 -13.40
N PHE A 29 10.55 -21.70 -12.99
CA PHE A 29 11.08 -22.83 -12.25
C PHE A 29 12.15 -23.50 -13.12
N PRO A 30 13.38 -23.72 -12.60
CA PRO A 30 14.45 -24.27 -13.45
C PRO A 30 14.08 -25.68 -13.92
N THR A 31 14.28 -25.96 -15.21
CA THR A 31 13.92 -27.25 -15.83
C THR A 31 15.12 -28.13 -16.16
N SER A 32 16.34 -27.63 -15.98
CA SER A 32 17.59 -28.38 -16.16
C SER A 32 18.66 -27.89 -15.19
N TYR A 33 19.48 -28.81 -14.67
CA TYR A 33 20.54 -28.49 -13.72
C TYR A 33 21.89 -29.06 -14.17
N PRO A 34 23.02 -28.55 -13.64
CA PRO A 34 24.35 -29.07 -13.94
C PRO A 34 24.46 -30.59 -13.71
N GLY A 35 25.28 -31.27 -14.52
CA GLY A 35 25.50 -32.72 -14.39
C GLY A 35 24.39 -33.60 -14.99
N GLY A 36 23.52 -33.04 -15.84
CA GLY A 36 22.44 -33.79 -16.50
C GLY A 36 21.24 -34.08 -15.61
N ILE A 37 21.14 -33.40 -14.47
CA ILE A 37 20.03 -33.55 -13.53
C ILE A 37 18.80 -32.85 -14.11
N THR A 38 17.68 -33.56 -14.13
CA THR A 38 16.32 -33.06 -14.42
C THR A 38 15.48 -32.99 -13.14
N PRO A 39 14.33 -32.30 -13.12
CA PRO A 39 13.42 -32.28 -11.98
C PRO A 39 13.07 -33.68 -11.44
N ASP A 40 12.80 -34.65 -12.32
CA ASP A 40 12.47 -36.04 -11.93
C ASP A 40 13.64 -36.73 -11.23
N THR A 41 14.87 -36.45 -11.65
CA THR A 41 16.07 -37.02 -11.03
C THR A 41 16.55 -36.23 -9.82
N LEU A 42 16.14 -34.96 -9.68
CA LEU A 42 16.47 -34.09 -8.56
C LEU A 42 15.75 -34.57 -7.29
N PHE A 43 14.44 -34.80 -7.40
CA PHE A 43 13.57 -35.26 -6.31
C PHE A 43 13.48 -36.79 -6.27
N ASP A 44 14.63 -37.45 -6.36
CA ASP A 44 14.70 -38.88 -6.12
C ASP A 44 14.42 -39.24 -4.65
N GLU A 45 14.26 -40.53 -4.36
CA GLU A 45 13.93 -41.01 -3.02
C GLU A 45 14.94 -40.56 -1.95
N ARG A 46 16.21 -40.38 -2.32
CA ARG A 46 17.26 -40.00 -1.37
C ARG A 46 17.21 -38.50 -1.06
N SER A 47 17.02 -37.66 -2.07
CA SER A 47 16.78 -36.22 -1.89
C SER A 47 15.51 -35.98 -1.05
N GLU A 48 14.43 -36.69 -1.35
CA GLU A 48 13.18 -36.63 -0.60
C GLU A 48 13.38 -37.03 0.86
N ARG A 49 14.12 -38.11 1.15
CA ARG A 49 14.46 -38.46 2.54
C ARG A 49 15.22 -37.37 3.28
N ILE A 50 16.13 -36.65 2.60
CA ILE A 50 16.86 -35.52 3.19
C ILE A 50 15.89 -34.36 3.46
N ILE A 51 14.98 -34.03 2.53
CA ILE A 51 13.98 -32.98 2.69
C ILE A 51 13.10 -33.26 3.91
N ARG A 52 12.52 -34.45 4.00
CA ARG A 52 11.69 -34.87 5.14
C ARG A 52 12.44 -34.78 6.46
N ALA A 53 13.67 -35.30 6.50
CA ALA A 53 14.49 -35.25 7.71
C ALA A 53 14.82 -33.81 8.15
N GLN A 54 14.94 -32.85 7.23
CA GLN A 54 15.15 -31.45 7.59
C GLN A 54 13.85 -30.77 8.06
N ALA A 55 12.71 -31.08 7.44
CA ALA A 55 11.41 -30.58 7.90
C ALA A 55 11.09 -31.10 9.32
N ASP A 56 11.33 -32.39 9.57
CA ASP A 56 11.14 -32.99 10.88
C ASP A 56 12.04 -32.35 11.95
N LYS A 57 13.29 -32.00 11.60
CA LYS A 57 14.17 -31.24 12.51
C LYS A 57 13.60 -29.87 12.86
N LEU A 58 13.00 -29.16 11.90
CA LEU A 58 12.34 -27.88 12.17
C LEU A 58 11.16 -28.05 13.14
N ILE A 59 10.31 -29.06 12.93
CA ILE A 59 9.19 -29.36 13.85
C ILE A 59 9.71 -29.72 15.24
N GLN A 60 10.79 -30.48 15.34
CA GLN A 60 11.42 -30.85 16.61
C GLN A 60 11.95 -29.66 17.41
N THR A 61 12.19 -28.50 16.77
CA THR A 61 12.54 -27.27 17.51
C THR A 61 11.39 -26.72 18.36
N GLY A 62 10.14 -27.13 18.08
CA GLY A 62 8.93 -26.59 18.72
C GLY A 62 8.50 -25.22 18.20
N LEU A 63 9.26 -24.59 17.30
CA LEU A 63 8.92 -23.30 16.68
C LEU A 63 7.94 -23.44 15.51
N PHE A 64 7.84 -24.65 14.97
CA PHE A 64 6.96 -25.02 13.87
C PHE A 64 6.01 -26.13 14.35
N GLN A 65 4.77 -26.06 13.89
CA GLN A 65 3.70 -26.98 14.23
C GLN A 65 3.73 -28.22 13.34
N LYS A 66 3.20 -29.34 13.85
CA LYS A 66 3.17 -30.61 13.10
C LYS A 66 2.40 -30.53 11.78
N HIS A 67 1.37 -29.69 11.70
CA HIS A 67 0.57 -29.53 10.49
C HIS A 67 1.30 -28.71 9.41
N GLU A 68 2.35 -27.96 9.76
CA GLU A 68 3.18 -27.21 8.80
C GLU A 68 4.20 -28.11 8.08
N ARG A 69 4.23 -29.42 8.39
CA ARG A 69 5.23 -30.36 7.86
C ARG A 69 5.29 -30.38 6.34
N ASP A 70 4.14 -30.52 5.70
CA ASP A 70 4.07 -30.65 4.24
C ASP A 70 4.45 -29.33 3.54
N ASP A 71 4.10 -28.19 4.16
CA ASP A 71 4.49 -26.87 3.69
C ASP A 71 6.01 -26.67 3.78
N LEU A 72 6.64 -27.07 4.89
CA LEU A 72 8.09 -27.02 5.05
C LEU A 72 8.81 -27.90 4.02
N GLU A 73 8.28 -29.09 3.73
CA GLU A 73 8.84 -29.94 2.68
C GLU A 73 8.74 -29.28 1.29
N ASN A 74 7.59 -28.69 0.95
CA ASN A 74 7.41 -27.99 -0.31
C ASN A 74 8.33 -26.77 -0.43
N GLU A 75 8.48 -25.99 0.64
CA GLU A 75 9.42 -24.87 0.70
C GLU A 75 10.86 -25.35 0.44
N PHE A 76 11.26 -26.45 1.07
CA PHE A 76 12.57 -27.05 0.82
C PHE A 76 12.74 -27.58 -0.61
N ARG A 77 11.70 -28.14 -1.24
CA ARG A 77 11.73 -28.54 -2.66
C ARG A 77 11.99 -27.34 -3.57
N VAL A 78 11.28 -26.24 -3.35
CA VAL A 78 11.45 -24.99 -4.11
C VAL A 78 12.86 -24.42 -3.92
N ILE A 79 13.32 -24.32 -2.68
CA ILE A 79 14.67 -23.86 -2.34
C ILE A 79 15.72 -24.72 -3.04
N LEU A 80 15.57 -26.04 -2.97
CA LEU A 80 16.53 -26.96 -3.57
C LEU A 80 16.58 -26.80 -5.08
N ALA A 81 15.43 -26.69 -5.75
CA ALA A 81 15.38 -26.47 -7.20
C ALA A 81 16.17 -25.22 -7.60
N TYR A 82 15.99 -24.09 -6.92
CA TYR A 82 16.72 -22.87 -7.26
C TYR A 82 18.22 -22.94 -6.94
N GLU A 83 18.60 -23.56 -5.83
CA GLU A 83 20.02 -23.66 -5.44
C GLU A 83 20.77 -24.70 -6.27
N MET A 84 20.09 -25.74 -6.77
CA MET A 84 20.68 -26.75 -7.64
C MET A 84 21.18 -26.17 -8.97
N ALA A 85 20.66 -25.02 -9.41
CA ALA A 85 21.22 -24.30 -10.57
C ALA A 85 22.69 -23.87 -10.37
N LYS A 86 23.17 -23.76 -9.12
CA LYS A 86 24.54 -23.39 -8.76
C LYS A 86 25.41 -24.58 -8.35
N TYR A 87 24.88 -25.79 -8.46
CA TYR A 87 25.58 -27.01 -8.07
C TYR A 87 26.78 -27.28 -8.98
N ASP A 88 27.87 -27.74 -8.36
CA ASP A 88 29.09 -28.17 -9.02
C ASP A 88 29.06 -29.70 -9.20
N PRO A 89 28.94 -30.23 -10.44
CA PRO A 89 28.86 -31.67 -10.69
C PRO A 89 30.08 -32.48 -10.22
N ALA A 90 31.21 -31.84 -9.93
CA ALA A 90 32.37 -32.52 -9.35
C ALA A 90 32.17 -32.94 -7.88
N LYS A 91 31.12 -32.46 -7.22
CA LYS A 91 30.83 -32.72 -5.79
C LYS A 91 29.65 -33.67 -5.61
N ASP A 92 29.52 -34.28 -4.44
CA ASP A 92 28.36 -35.11 -4.13
C ASP A 92 27.08 -34.27 -3.99
N ARG A 93 26.08 -34.58 -4.82
CA ARG A 93 24.78 -33.90 -4.88
C ARG A 93 24.01 -33.96 -3.55
N TYR A 94 24.06 -35.09 -2.85
CA TYR A 94 23.28 -35.28 -1.64
C TYR A 94 23.87 -34.51 -0.46
N THR A 95 25.20 -34.42 -0.40
CA THR A 95 25.92 -33.56 0.54
C THR A 95 25.61 -32.08 0.27
N PHE A 96 25.61 -31.67 -1.00
CA PHE A 96 25.18 -30.33 -1.40
C PHE A 96 23.74 -30.04 -0.95
N THR A 97 22.80 -30.96 -1.24
CA THR A 97 21.39 -30.88 -0.84
C THR A 97 21.24 -30.72 0.68
N ALA A 98 21.86 -31.61 1.46
CA ALA A 98 21.81 -31.54 2.92
C ALA A 98 22.37 -30.23 3.47
N THR A 99 23.45 -29.72 2.88
CA THR A 99 24.09 -28.45 3.29
C THR A 99 23.20 -27.24 2.99
N VAL A 100 22.63 -27.19 1.78
CA VAL A 100 21.71 -26.11 1.37
C VAL A 100 20.50 -26.07 2.28
N LEU A 101 19.84 -27.21 2.49
CA LEU A 101 18.62 -27.29 3.30
C LEU A 101 18.89 -26.99 4.77
N ALA A 102 20.01 -27.45 5.33
CA ALA A 102 20.39 -27.12 6.71
C ALA A 102 20.61 -25.62 6.91
N LYS A 103 21.32 -24.96 5.97
CA LYS A 103 21.56 -23.51 6.02
C LYS A 103 20.24 -22.74 5.91
N ARG A 104 19.33 -23.19 5.05
CA ARG A 104 18.03 -22.55 4.83
C ARG A 104 17.09 -22.77 6.01
N GLY A 105 17.04 -23.97 6.57
CA GLY A 105 16.30 -24.27 7.79
C GLY A 105 16.74 -23.40 8.98
N LEU A 106 18.04 -23.16 9.13
CA LEU A 106 18.53 -22.22 10.15
C LEU A 106 17.98 -20.80 9.95
N ASN A 107 17.93 -20.31 8.71
CA ASN A 107 17.35 -19.00 8.42
C ASN A 107 15.85 -18.95 8.73
N MET A 108 15.11 -20.03 8.47
CA MET A 108 13.68 -20.12 8.81
C MET A 108 13.48 -20.06 10.33
N VAL A 109 14.32 -20.74 11.11
CA VAL A 109 14.31 -20.65 12.59
C VAL A 109 14.58 -19.22 13.07
N ILE A 110 15.56 -18.54 12.47
CA ILE A 110 15.88 -17.14 12.83
C ILE A 110 14.68 -16.23 12.52
N HIS A 111 14.08 -16.38 11.33
CA HIS A 111 12.92 -15.59 10.93
C HIS A 111 11.73 -15.81 11.86
N ARG A 112 11.41 -17.08 12.15
CA ARG A 112 10.32 -17.45 13.05
C ARG A 112 10.50 -16.88 14.45
N ASN A 113 11.71 -16.90 14.99
CA ASN A 113 12.00 -16.27 16.28
C ASN A 113 11.80 -14.75 16.26
N VAL A 114 12.13 -14.09 15.15
CA VAL A 114 11.88 -12.65 14.98
C VAL A 114 10.38 -12.37 14.88
N GLU A 115 9.63 -13.19 14.14
CA GLU A 115 8.17 -13.10 14.07
C GLU A 115 7.54 -13.26 15.45
N LEU A 116 7.88 -14.31 16.19
CA LEU A 116 7.34 -14.57 17.53
C LEU A 116 7.67 -13.45 18.53
N LYS A 117 8.84 -12.80 18.40
CA LYS A 117 9.19 -11.64 19.23
C LYS A 117 8.43 -10.37 18.84
N ARG A 118 8.02 -10.25 17.58
CA ARG A 118 7.33 -9.07 17.04
C ARG A 118 5.81 -9.18 17.14
N GLN A 119 5.27 -10.40 17.18
CA GLN A 119 3.84 -10.60 17.25
C GLN A 119 3.34 -10.16 18.63
N PRO A 120 2.46 -9.14 18.70
CA PRO A 120 1.67 -8.94 19.90
C PRO A 120 0.84 -10.22 20.13
N ALA A 121 0.45 -10.48 21.37
CA ALA A 121 -0.42 -11.60 21.68
C ALA A 121 -1.63 -11.58 20.72
N ILE A 122 -1.76 -12.62 19.89
CA ILE A 122 -2.92 -12.80 19.02
C ILE A 122 -4.02 -13.30 19.93
N VAL A 123 -4.93 -12.41 20.29
CA VAL A 123 -6.08 -12.70 21.14
C VAL A 123 -7.31 -12.81 20.24
N SER A 124 -8.19 -13.77 20.53
CA SER A 124 -9.46 -13.86 19.80
C SER A 124 -10.29 -12.59 20.03
N LEU A 125 -10.96 -12.10 18.99
CA LEU A 125 -11.87 -10.96 19.12
C LEU A 125 -13.09 -11.28 19.99
N ASP A 126 -13.42 -12.57 20.11
CA ASP A 126 -14.52 -13.07 20.95
C ASP A 126 -14.10 -13.29 22.41
N GLU A 127 -12.80 -13.22 22.71
CA GLU A 127 -12.31 -13.38 24.08
C GLU A 127 -12.72 -12.16 24.92
N PRO A 128 -13.19 -12.36 26.17
CA PRO A 128 -13.53 -11.25 27.04
C PRO A 128 -12.28 -10.45 27.39
N ALA A 129 -12.31 -9.15 27.09
CA ALA A 129 -11.34 -8.19 27.58
C ALA A 129 -11.46 -8.04 29.11
N PRO A 130 -10.50 -7.36 29.79
CA PRO A 130 -10.58 -7.10 31.23
C PRO A 130 -11.85 -6.36 31.68
N SER A 131 -12.52 -5.68 30.75
CA SER A 131 -13.82 -5.01 30.97
C SER A 131 -15.01 -5.98 31.03
N GLY A 132 -14.80 -7.28 30.78
CA GLY A 132 -15.83 -8.32 30.70
C GLY A 132 -16.59 -8.37 29.38
N ARG A 133 -16.27 -7.49 28.42
CA ARG A 133 -16.85 -7.50 27.06
C ARG A 133 -15.87 -8.08 26.05
N PRO A 134 -16.34 -8.73 24.99
CA PRO A 134 -15.50 -9.14 23.86
C PRO A 134 -14.70 -7.98 23.28
N PHE A 135 -13.48 -8.26 22.79
CA PHE A 135 -12.67 -7.25 22.10
C PHE A 135 -13.37 -6.67 20.87
N ILE A 136 -14.18 -7.46 20.16
CA ILE A 136 -14.94 -6.99 18.99
C ILE A 136 -15.89 -5.83 19.33
N ASP A 137 -16.53 -5.87 20.50
CA ASP A 137 -17.47 -4.83 20.95
C ASP A 137 -16.74 -3.54 21.31
N LEU A 138 -15.54 -3.65 21.87
CA LEU A 138 -14.71 -2.50 22.21
C LEU A 138 -14.22 -1.77 20.96
N ILE A 139 -13.76 -2.54 19.95
CA ILE A 139 -13.34 -1.99 18.67
C ILE A 139 -14.52 -1.32 17.96
N ALA A 140 -15.69 -1.98 17.91
CA ALA A 140 -16.87 -1.39 17.29
C ALA A 140 -17.29 -0.06 17.94
N ALA A 141 -17.19 0.03 19.27
CA ALA A 141 -17.49 1.27 20.00
C ALA A 141 -16.47 2.39 19.70
N GLU A 142 -15.19 2.05 19.56
CA GLU A 142 -14.13 3.00 19.20
C GLU A 142 -14.30 3.48 17.76
N ASP A 143 -14.59 2.59 16.82
CA ASP A 143 -14.88 2.92 15.42
C ASP A 143 -16.08 3.85 15.30
N GLU A 144 -17.15 3.56 16.04
CA GLU A 144 -18.34 4.41 16.07
C GLU A 144 -18.01 5.81 16.61
N ARG A 145 -17.17 5.90 17.64
CA ARG A 145 -16.67 7.19 18.14
C ARG A 145 -15.86 7.93 17.08
N ALA A 146 -14.93 7.25 16.41
CA ALA A 146 -14.10 7.83 15.35
C ALA A 146 -14.96 8.34 14.19
N ARG A 147 -16.01 7.60 13.81
CA ARG A 147 -16.98 8.03 12.79
C ARG A 147 -17.73 9.28 13.20
N ARG A 148 -18.19 9.38 14.45
CA ARG A 148 -18.86 10.60 14.97
C ARG A 148 -17.91 11.80 14.97
N GLU A 149 -16.68 11.62 15.41
CA GLU A 149 -15.67 12.68 15.42
C GLU A 149 -15.35 13.15 13.98
N ALA A 150 -15.26 12.22 13.03
CA ALA A 150 -15.10 12.53 11.61
C ALA A 150 -16.32 13.30 11.06
N ALA A 151 -17.54 12.87 11.37
CA ALA A 151 -18.77 13.55 10.95
C ALA A 151 -18.82 15.00 11.46
N VAL A 152 -18.52 15.23 12.74
CA VAL A 152 -18.44 16.58 13.31
C VAL A 152 -17.37 17.43 12.63
N LYS A 153 -16.22 16.83 12.29
CA LYS A 153 -15.14 17.52 11.57
C LYS A 153 -15.57 17.93 10.16
N ILE A 154 -16.26 17.04 9.45
CA ILE A 154 -16.83 17.29 8.11
C ILE A 154 -17.86 18.41 8.18
N GLU A 155 -18.81 18.34 9.11
CA GLU A 155 -19.83 19.37 9.30
C GLU A 155 -19.21 20.75 9.58
N ARG A 156 -18.22 20.81 10.47
CA ARG A 156 -17.48 22.06 10.76
C ARG A 156 -16.70 22.59 9.56
N ALA A 157 -16.23 21.71 8.67
CA ALA A 157 -15.57 22.12 7.44
C ALA A 157 -16.58 22.67 6.43
N HIS A 158 -17.76 22.04 6.30
CA HIS A 158 -18.86 22.52 5.48
C HIS A 158 -19.33 23.91 5.91
N ARG A 159 -19.63 24.12 7.21
CA ARG A 159 -20.04 25.44 7.72
C ARG A 159 -18.99 26.52 7.43
N ARG A 160 -17.71 26.22 7.68
CA ARG A 160 -16.61 27.16 7.37
C ARG A 160 -16.53 27.51 5.89
N ARG A 161 -16.80 26.55 5.02
CA ARG A 161 -16.83 26.76 3.57
C ARG A 161 -18.03 27.62 3.14
N GLU A 162 -19.21 27.38 3.72
CA GLU A 162 -20.40 28.20 3.49
C GLU A 162 -20.19 29.65 3.96
N ASP A 163 -19.63 29.85 5.16
CA ASP A 163 -19.29 31.19 5.68
C ASP A 163 -18.25 31.90 4.81
N ALA A 164 -17.26 31.17 4.28
CA ALA A 164 -16.28 31.71 3.34
C ALA A 164 -16.93 32.10 2.01
N LEU A 165 -17.86 31.28 1.50
CA LEU A 165 -18.61 31.58 0.28
C LEU A 165 -19.47 32.84 0.45
N HIS A 166 -20.21 32.95 1.57
CA HIS A 166 -21.03 34.13 1.85
C HIS A 166 -20.19 35.41 1.89
N ARG A 167 -19.07 35.40 2.62
CA ARG A 167 -18.17 36.57 2.70
C ARG A 167 -17.53 36.91 1.35
N MET A 168 -17.20 35.90 0.54
CA MET A 168 -16.69 36.12 -0.81
C MET A 168 -17.75 36.79 -1.70
N LEU A 169 -19.00 36.32 -1.65
CA LEU A 169 -20.10 36.89 -2.43
C LEU A 169 -20.43 38.32 -2.01
N GLU A 170 -20.36 38.64 -0.71
CA GLU A 170 -20.52 40.01 -0.20
C GLU A 170 -19.41 40.96 -0.67
N ALA A 171 -18.19 40.46 -0.86
CA ALA A 171 -17.06 41.24 -1.36
C ALA A 171 -17.09 41.45 -2.88
N LEU A 172 -17.91 40.70 -3.62
CA LEU A 172 -18.05 40.83 -5.07
C LEU A 172 -19.06 41.92 -5.44
N SER A 173 -18.83 42.58 -6.57
CA SER A 173 -19.86 43.46 -7.13
C SER A 173 -21.05 42.63 -7.64
N PRO A 174 -22.27 43.20 -7.71
CA PRO A 174 -23.44 42.47 -8.23
C PRO A 174 -23.24 41.90 -9.64
N VAL A 175 -22.44 42.57 -10.46
CA VAL A 175 -22.07 42.09 -11.81
C VAL A 175 -21.16 40.87 -11.73
N ASP A 176 -20.21 40.85 -10.79
CA ASP A 176 -19.30 39.71 -10.63
C ASP A 176 -20.00 38.49 -10.01
N VAL A 177 -20.93 38.72 -9.07
CA VAL A 177 -21.82 37.66 -8.55
C VAL A 177 -22.61 37.02 -9.70
N ARG A 178 -23.19 37.84 -10.58
CA ARG A 178 -23.93 37.34 -11.75
C ARG A 178 -23.04 36.57 -12.73
N ILE A 179 -21.80 37.01 -12.91
CA ILE A 179 -20.80 36.26 -13.70
C ILE A 179 -20.53 34.89 -13.05
N CYS A 180 -20.31 34.82 -11.73
CA CYS A 180 -20.10 33.56 -11.01
C CYS A 180 -21.27 32.58 -11.18
N GLU A 181 -22.52 33.04 -10.98
CA GLU A 181 -23.73 32.23 -11.15
C GLU A 181 -23.79 31.60 -12.54
N MET A 182 -23.57 32.41 -13.59
CA MET A 182 -23.65 31.93 -14.97
C MET A 182 -22.49 31.00 -15.34
N VAL A 183 -21.29 31.21 -14.79
CA VAL A 183 -20.16 30.28 -14.96
C VAL A 183 -20.47 28.94 -14.30
N MET A 184 -21.00 28.93 -13.07
CA MET A 184 -21.40 27.70 -12.38
C MET A 184 -22.56 26.98 -13.10
N GLY A 185 -23.43 27.73 -13.78
CA GLY A 185 -24.48 27.20 -14.64
C GLY A 185 -24.02 26.73 -16.02
N GLY A 186 -22.72 26.74 -16.32
CA GLY A 186 -22.15 26.24 -17.58
C GLY A 186 -22.28 27.18 -18.79
N SER A 187 -22.62 28.46 -18.59
CA SER A 187 -22.71 29.43 -19.68
C SER A 187 -21.34 29.76 -20.26
N SER A 188 -21.26 29.95 -21.58
CA SER A 188 -20.04 30.40 -22.23
C SER A 188 -19.72 31.87 -21.91
N TYR A 189 -18.44 32.26 -21.96
CA TYR A 189 -18.04 33.65 -21.70
C TYR A 189 -18.67 34.67 -22.67
N SER A 190 -19.03 34.24 -23.88
CA SER A 190 -19.74 35.08 -24.86
C SER A 190 -21.21 35.30 -24.48
N GLU A 191 -21.87 34.30 -23.91
CA GLU A 191 -23.25 34.41 -23.40
C GLU A 191 -23.31 35.25 -22.13
N ILE A 192 -22.36 35.02 -21.22
CA ILE A 192 -22.22 35.81 -19.99
C ILE A 192 -22.03 37.28 -20.34
N GLY A 193 -21.11 37.58 -21.26
CA GLY A 193 -20.87 38.95 -21.72
C GLY A 193 -22.13 39.64 -22.26
N ARG A 194 -22.91 38.93 -23.09
CA ARG A 194 -24.19 39.44 -23.60
C ARG A 194 -25.19 39.71 -22.48
N ALA A 195 -25.30 38.81 -21.51
CA ALA A 195 -26.26 38.92 -20.41
C ALA A 195 -25.92 40.06 -19.43
N VAL A 196 -24.63 40.33 -19.19
CA VAL A 196 -24.19 41.36 -18.24
C VAL A 196 -23.76 42.67 -18.91
N GLY A 197 -23.90 42.79 -20.23
CA GLY A 197 -23.55 44.00 -20.99
C GLY A 197 -22.04 44.26 -21.12
N LEU A 198 -21.21 43.20 -21.12
CA LEU A 198 -19.75 43.29 -21.21
C LEU A 198 -19.19 42.53 -22.42
N ALA A 199 -18.08 43.00 -22.97
CA ALA A 199 -17.34 42.22 -23.97
C ALA A 199 -16.77 40.93 -23.37
N LYS A 200 -16.68 39.85 -24.17
CA LYS A 200 -16.10 38.55 -23.77
C LYS A 200 -14.74 38.70 -23.07
N GLY A 201 -13.86 39.53 -23.62
CA GLY A 201 -12.53 39.79 -23.03
C GLY A 201 -12.59 40.46 -21.66
N SER A 202 -13.61 41.28 -21.39
CA SER A 202 -13.82 41.91 -20.09
C SER A 202 -14.32 40.92 -19.04
N VAL A 203 -15.19 39.98 -19.42
CA VAL A 203 -15.61 38.87 -18.55
C VAL A 203 -14.40 38.00 -18.17
N CYS A 204 -13.57 37.62 -19.15
CA CYS A 204 -12.36 36.84 -18.90
C CYS A 204 -11.36 37.57 -17.96
N LYS A 205 -11.22 38.90 -18.10
CA LYS A 205 -10.38 39.72 -17.21
C LYS A 205 -10.95 39.79 -15.80
N ARG A 206 -12.26 39.96 -15.63
CA ARG A 206 -12.91 39.97 -14.30
C ARG A 206 -12.74 38.63 -13.59
N ILE A 207 -12.95 37.52 -14.29
CA ILE A 207 -12.73 36.17 -13.74
C ILE A 207 -11.29 35.99 -13.30
N SER A 208 -10.31 36.30 -14.16
CA SER A 208 -8.90 36.04 -13.88
C SER A 208 -8.26 37.02 -12.89
N ARG A 209 -8.70 38.28 -12.84
CA ARG A 209 -8.06 39.34 -12.03
C ARG A 209 -8.82 39.74 -10.76
N ILE A 210 -10.10 39.40 -10.65
CA ILE A 210 -10.93 39.79 -9.51
C ILE A 210 -11.47 38.53 -8.83
N ILE A 211 -12.29 37.77 -9.53
CA ILE A 211 -13.05 36.66 -8.94
C ILE A 211 -12.12 35.52 -8.49
N ARG A 212 -11.19 35.07 -9.35
CA ARG A 212 -10.27 33.97 -9.01
C ARG A 212 -9.30 34.33 -7.87
N PRO A 213 -8.64 35.50 -7.86
CA PRO A 213 -7.82 35.91 -6.72
C PRO A 213 -8.61 35.99 -5.41
N LEU A 214 -9.82 36.54 -5.46
CA LEU A 214 -10.69 36.63 -4.28
C LEU A 214 -11.10 35.23 -3.79
N ALA A 215 -11.46 34.32 -4.69
CA ALA A 215 -11.77 32.94 -4.34
C ALA A 215 -10.59 32.25 -3.63
N ILE A 216 -9.37 32.46 -4.11
CA ILE A 216 -8.15 31.94 -3.48
C ILE A 216 -7.94 32.54 -2.09
N GLU A 217 -8.15 33.85 -1.91
CA GLU A 217 -8.06 34.53 -0.62
C GLU A 217 -9.03 33.94 0.42
N PHE A 218 -10.24 33.56 -0.01
CA PHE A 218 -11.24 32.89 0.83
C PHE A 218 -11.05 31.37 0.93
N GLY A 219 -9.95 30.81 0.40
CA GLY A 219 -9.57 29.41 0.55
C GLY A 219 -10.21 28.45 -0.47
N PHE A 220 -10.77 28.96 -1.56
CA PHE A 220 -11.21 28.15 -2.69
C PHE A 220 -10.05 27.91 -3.65
N THR A 221 -9.67 26.65 -3.84
CA THR A 221 -8.67 26.29 -4.85
C THR A 221 -9.32 26.24 -6.23
N PRO A 222 -8.72 26.86 -7.26
CA PRO A 222 -9.19 26.67 -8.62
C PRO A 222 -8.98 25.22 -9.03
N VAL A 223 -10.04 24.57 -9.52
CA VAL A 223 -9.89 23.30 -10.23
C VAL A 223 -9.10 23.60 -11.51
N ASN A 224 -7.93 22.99 -11.66
CA ASN A 224 -7.14 23.12 -12.88
C ASN A 224 -7.96 22.54 -14.03
N ALA A 225 -8.43 23.40 -14.93
CA ALA A 225 -9.17 23.02 -16.13
C ALA A 225 -8.25 22.39 -17.20
N HIS A 226 -7.47 21.37 -16.83
CA HIS A 226 -6.56 20.67 -17.74
C HIS A 226 -6.86 19.17 -17.92
N GLU A 227 -8.00 18.67 -17.43
CA GLU A 227 -8.42 17.27 -17.64
C GLU A 227 -9.66 17.09 -18.53
N GLY A 228 -10.04 18.12 -19.29
CA GLY A 228 -11.20 18.08 -20.21
C GLY A 228 -10.90 18.67 -21.58
N GLY A 229 -9.73 18.34 -22.15
CA GLY A 229 -9.43 18.66 -23.54
C GLY A 229 -9.97 17.55 -24.42
N ASP A 230 -11.12 17.80 -25.02
CA ASP A 230 -11.71 17.01 -26.09
C ASP A 230 -10.68 16.69 -27.18
N GLU A 231 -10.63 15.41 -27.55
CA GLU A 231 -10.07 14.95 -28.82
C GLU A 231 -10.90 15.55 -29.96
N GLU A 232 -10.27 16.41 -30.77
CA GLU A 232 -10.61 16.57 -32.19
C GLU A 232 -9.96 15.45 -33.02
#